data_AF-A0A2J6R716-F1
#
_entry.id   AF-A0A2J6R716-F1
#
_cell.length_a   1.000
_cell.length_b   1.000
_cell.length_c   1.000
_cell.angle_alpha   90.00
_cell.angle_beta   90.00
_cell.angle_gamma   90.00
#
_symmetry.space_group_name_H-M   'P 1'
#
loop_
_entity.id
_entity.type
_entity.pdbx_description
1 polymer ?
#
loop_
_entity_poly.entity_id
_entity_poly.type
_entity_poly.pdbx_seq_one_letter_code
_entity_poly.pdbx_strand_id
1 'polypeptide(L)'
;MFLAPLVRCSRRLNNVVGPLLYRTFTQSLTKPASLPNLLRMVMEKPAVGAEIKNLVLMEPYFHEGLSMSSYLPQDFDRCIFAIRSFEISINKMNWIQTIGRGEWDAVVALLLFYTPSLEGIKIASSGLSHYIYLNQICLHIALNQRIRNPIGQAHSLEKLRNYSIDHRGPSPRIGIRTILPWCAVLSMHTIRIAMLEQEDDWDPSPFPKQYHVQNLRITNSSVDGMIMRTLLGRFVSLQKFYYHHGSAELTDFIFQAIGEGLAHLHDSLEELVLLGTLRDVLSGDLGREPVGSLAEFTKLRCIGTEAEVLFGPDNYVW
;
A
#
# COMPACT_ATOMS: atom_id res chain seq x y z
N MET A 1 -30.54 4.30 -1.74
CA MET A 1 -30.28 3.26 -0.73
C MET A 1 -31.59 2.56 -0.35
N PHE A 2 -32.19 1.76 -1.25
CA PHE A 2 -33.51 1.13 -1.04
C PHE A 2 -33.47 -0.40 -0.87
N LEU A 3 -32.29 -1.03 -1.00
CA LEU A 3 -32.17 -2.50 -1.01
C LEU A 3 -31.93 -3.13 0.37
N ALA A 4 -31.33 -2.40 1.32
CA ALA A 4 -30.97 -2.96 2.63
C ALA A 4 -32.16 -3.47 3.46
N PRO A 5 -33.34 -2.80 3.48
CA PRO A 5 -34.52 -3.33 4.15
C PRO A 5 -35.11 -4.56 3.42
N LEU A 6 -35.16 -4.52 2.08
CA LEU A 6 -35.72 -5.60 1.24
C LEU A 6 -34.92 -6.91 1.36
N VAL A 7 -33.60 -6.80 1.50
CA VAL A 7 -32.68 -7.92 1.73
C VAL A 7 -32.91 -8.62 3.08
N ARG A 8 -33.48 -7.94 4.08
CA ARG A 8 -33.84 -8.56 5.37
C ARG A 8 -35.13 -9.37 5.30
N CYS A 9 -35.99 -9.12 4.32
CA CYS A 9 -37.30 -9.76 4.20
C CYS A 9 -37.30 -11.02 3.32
N SER A 10 -36.22 -11.31 2.57
CA SER A 10 -36.15 -12.49 1.70
C SER A 10 -34.74 -13.09 1.66
N ARG A 11 -34.63 -14.37 2.04
CA ARG A 11 -33.36 -15.14 2.00
C ARG A 11 -32.79 -15.23 0.58
N ARG A 12 -33.66 -15.34 -0.43
CA ARG A 12 -33.23 -15.44 -1.84
C ARG A 12 -32.64 -14.11 -2.34
N LEU A 13 -33.27 -12.99 -1.99
CA LEU A 13 -32.71 -11.66 -2.26
C LEU A 13 -31.42 -11.43 -1.47
N ASN A 14 -31.34 -11.90 -0.23
CA ASN A 14 -30.13 -11.82 0.58
C ASN A 14 -28.94 -12.55 -0.05
N ASN A 15 -29.16 -13.78 -0.52
CA ASN A 15 -28.10 -14.55 -1.17
C ASN A 15 -27.60 -13.92 -2.48
N VAL A 16 -28.45 -13.16 -3.18
CA VAL A 16 -28.09 -12.49 -4.45
C VAL A 16 -27.45 -11.11 -4.19
N VAL A 17 -28.00 -10.34 -3.26
CA VAL A 17 -27.66 -8.92 -3.08
C VAL A 17 -26.65 -8.71 -1.96
N GLY A 18 -26.57 -9.62 -0.98
CA GLY A 18 -25.61 -9.58 0.13
C GLY A 18 -24.16 -9.43 -0.33
N PRO A 19 -23.66 -10.30 -1.25
CA PRO A 19 -22.33 -10.16 -1.85
C PRO A 19 -22.06 -8.77 -2.44
N LEU A 20 -23.07 -8.16 -3.07
CA LEU A 20 -22.95 -6.83 -3.68
C LEU A 20 -22.95 -5.71 -2.65
N LEU A 21 -23.71 -5.85 -1.55
CA LEU A 21 -23.80 -4.85 -0.49
C LEU A 21 -22.52 -4.76 0.35
N TYR A 22 -21.85 -5.90 0.59
CA TYR A 22 -20.65 -5.97 1.42
C TYR A 22 -19.35 -5.91 0.60
N ARG A 23 -19.44 -5.93 -0.74
CA ARG A 23 -18.28 -5.94 -1.65
C ARG A 23 -17.26 -4.85 -1.36
N THR A 24 -17.73 -3.64 -1.06
CA THR A 24 -16.88 -2.48 -0.79
C THR A 24 -17.30 -1.85 0.51
N PHE A 25 -16.37 -1.75 1.44
CA PHE A 25 -16.55 -0.95 2.64
C PHE A 25 -15.83 0.38 2.50
N THR A 26 -16.48 1.45 2.94
CA THR A 26 -15.90 2.79 3.02
C THR A 26 -16.08 3.31 4.43
N GLN A 27 -14.95 3.56 5.10
CA GLN A 27 -14.93 4.15 6.43
C GLN A 27 -15.50 5.57 6.38
N SER A 28 -16.41 5.87 7.31
CA SER A 28 -17.08 7.17 7.39
C SER A 28 -16.47 8.00 8.50
N LEU A 29 -15.87 9.15 8.18
CA LEU A 29 -15.30 10.06 9.19
C LEU A 29 -16.37 10.62 10.14
N THR A 30 -17.60 10.83 9.65
CA THR A 30 -18.73 11.28 10.47
C THR A 30 -19.30 10.19 11.40
N LYS A 31 -18.82 8.95 11.28
CA LYS A 31 -19.25 7.80 12.10
C LYS A 31 -17.99 7.07 12.61
N PRO A 32 -17.36 7.55 13.69
CA PRO A 32 -16.09 7.02 14.18
C PRO A 32 -16.17 5.53 14.56
N ALA A 33 -17.35 5.04 14.94
CA ALA A 33 -17.60 3.63 15.22
C ALA A 33 -17.79 2.75 13.96
N SER A 34 -17.72 3.29 12.74
CA SER A 34 -17.99 2.53 11.50
C SER A 34 -17.02 1.36 11.30
N LEU A 35 -15.73 1.59 11.51
CA LEU A 35 -14.69 0.57 11.38
C LEU A 35 -14.74 -0.46 12.53
N PRO A 36 -14.84 -0.08 13.83
CA PRO A 36 -15.09 -1.03 14.91
C PRO A 36 -16.37 -1.86 14.71
N ASN A 37 -17.46 -1.25 14.24
CA ASN A 37 -18.70 -1.99 13.96
C ASN A 37 -18.53 -3.01 12.84
N LEU A 38 -17.76 -2.68 11.79
CA LEU A 38 -17.43 -3.65 10.75
C LEU A 38 -16.62 -4.81 11.33
N LEU A 39 -15.57 -4.52 12.09
CA LEU A 39 -14.71 -5.54 12.68
C LEU A 39 -15.54 -6.48 13.57
N ARG A 40 -16.39 -5.95 14.46
CA ARG A 40 -17.32 -6.77 15.25
C ARG A 40 -18.23 -7.62 14.36
N MET A 41 -18.80 -7.05 13.31
CA MET A 41 -19.69 -7.78 12.39
C MET A 41 -18.99 -8.94 11.70
N VAL A 42 -17.76 -8.77 11.22
CA VAL A 42 -17.03 -9.86 10.53
C VAL A 42 -16.49 -10.90 11.52
N MET A 43 -16.21 -10.52 12.77
CA MET A 43 -15.91 -11.49 13.83
C MET A 43 -17.12 -12.36 14.17
N GLU A 44 -18.33 -11.77 14.19
CA GLU A 44 -19.59 -12.51 14.43
C GLU A 44 -20.04 -13.34 13.23
N LYS A 45 -19.83 -12.80 12.02
CA LYS A 45 -20.29 -13.38 10.76
C LYS A 45 -19.13 -13.37 9.76
N PRO A 46 -18.19 -14.32 9.84
CA PRO A 46 -17.04 -14.40 8.93
C PRO A 46 -17.42 -14.45 7.44
N ALA A 47 -18.61 -14.99 7.12
CA ALA A 47 -19.15 -14.98 5.77
C ALA A 47 -19.28 -13.56 5.19
N VAL A 48 -19.58 -12.54 6.01
CA VAL A 48 -19.60 -11.14 5.56
C VAL A 48 -18.19 -10.70 5.16
N GLY A 49 -17.18 -11.03 5.95
CA GLY A 49 -15.79 -10.71 5.67
C GLY A 49 -15.27 -11.36 4.38
N ALA A 50 -15.76 -12.57 4.05
CA ALA A 50 -15.45 -13.26 2.80
C ALA A 50 -16.06 -12.60 1.55
N GLU A 51 -17.07 -11.73 1.70
CA GLU A 51 -17.66 -10.96 0.60
C GLU A 51 -16.94 -9.62 0.36
N ILE A 52 -16.14 -9.14 1.33
CA ILE A 52 -15.43 -7.87 1.22
C ILE A 52 -14.26 -8.02 0.24
N LYS A 53 -14.33 -7.26 -0.86
CA LYS A 53 -13.28 -7.20 -1.90
C LYS A 53 -12.49 -5.90 -1.83
N ASN A 54 -13.09 -4.81 -1.36
CA ASN A 54 -12.44 -3.51 -1.31
C ASN A 54 -12.63 -2.83 0.04
N LEU A 55 -11.54 -2.33 0.61
CA LEU A 55 -11.55 -1.46 1.78
C LEU A 55 -11.09 -0.06 1.38
N VAL A 56 -11.92 0.95 1.65
CA VAL A 56 -11.56 2.36 1.55
C VAL A 56 -11.55 2.92 2.96
N LEU A 57 -10.35 3.15 3.48
CA LEU A 57 -10.10 3.49 4.87
C LEU A 57 -9.58 4.92 4.98
N MET A 58 -9.94 5.55 6.09
CA MET A 58 -9.64 6.93 6.36
C MET A 58 -9.01 7.01 7.75
N GLU A 59 -7.72 7.31 7.80
CA GLU A 59 -7.02 7.52 9.06
C GLU A 59 -7.61 8.76 9.75
N PRO A 60 -7.96 8.68 11.05
CA PRO A 60 -8.41 9.84 11.82
C PRO A 60 -7.33 10.93 11.89
N TYR A 61 -7.76 12.18 12.06
CA TYR A 61 -6.84 13.28 12.36
C TYR A 61 -6.47 13.27 13.87
N PHE A 62 -5.27 13.75 14.20
CA PHE A 62 -4.83 14.08 15.58
C PHE A 62 -4.79 12.95 16.63
N HIS A 63 -4.38 11.73 16.28
CA HIS A 63 -4.35 10.57 17.20
C HIS A 63 -5.69 10.28 17.88
N GLU A 64 -6.81 10.76 17.31
CA GLU A 64 -8.12 10.40 17.83
C GLU A 64 -8.37 8.91 17.58
N GLY A 65 -8.34 8.14 18.66
CA GLY A 65 -8.70 6.73 18.63
C GLY A 65 -10.12 6.52 18.12
N LEU A 66 -10.34 5.38 17.47
CA LEU A 66 -11.66 4.91 17.08
C LEU A 66 -12.53 4.68 18.32
N SER A 67 -13.83 4.98 18.21
CA SER A 67 -14.75 4.72 19.32
C SER A 67 -14.99 3.22 19.48
N MET A 68 -14.40 2.64 20.54
CA MET A 68 -14.60 1.25 20.95
C MET A 68 -15.74 1.09 21.97
N SER A 69 -16.52 2.15 22.23
CA SER A 69 -17.57 2.19 23.26
C SER A 69 -18.65 1.11 23.14
N SER A 70 -18.87 0.58 21.93
CA SER A 70 -19.84 -0.48 21.68
C SER A 70 -19.29 -1.91 21.85
N TYR A 71 -18.00 -2.06 22.16
CA TYR A 71 -17.37 -3.37 22.36
C TYR A 71 -17.67 -3.89 23.76
N LEU A 72 -18.13 -5.13 23.82
CA LEU A 72 -18.34 -5.86 25.07
C LEU A 72 -17.10 -6.71 25.40
N PRO A 73 -16.94 -7.21 26.64
CA PRO A 73 -15.84 -8.11 26.99
C PRO A 73 -15.69 -9.30 26.03
N GLN A 74 -16.82 -9.85 25.57
CA GLN A 74 -16.85 -10.97 24.61
C GLN A 74 -16.27 -10.60 23.24
N ASP A 75 -16.39 -9.34 22.82
CA ASP A 75 -15.77 -8.86 21.57
C ASP A 75 -14.25 -8.83 21.70
N PHE A 76 -13.74 -8.42 22.87
CA PHE A 76 -12.31 -8.48 23.16
C PHE A 76 -11.79 -9.91 23.28
N ASP A 77 -12.57 -10.84 23.84
CA ASP A 77 -12.21 -12.27 23.86
C ASP A 77 -12.03 -12.83 22.44
N ARG A 78 -12.88 -12.42 21.49
CA ARG A 78 -12.75 -12.78 20.07
C ARG A 78 -11.47 -12.18 19.46
N CYS A 79 -11.17 -10.91 19.74
CA CYS A 79 -9.91 -10.30 19.33
C CYS A 79 -8.70 -11.06 19.88
N ILE A 80 -8.72 -11.42 21.17
CA ILE A 80 -7.65 -12.18 21.83
C ILE A 80 -7.46 -13.54 21.15
N PHE A 81 -8.57 -14.26 20.91
CA PHE A 81 -8.53 -15.56 20.24
C PHE A 81 -7.89 -15.46 18.85
N ALA A 82 -8.30 -14.47 18.04
CA ALA A 82 -7.74 -14.23 16.72
C ALA A 82 -6.26 -13.83 16.77
N ILE A 83 -5.89 -12.91 17.68
CA ILE A 83 -4.51 -12.44 17.82
C ILE A 83 -3.58 -13.57 18.26
N ARG A 84 -4.08 -14.50 19.09
CA ARG A 84 -3.31 -15.66 19.52
C ARG A 84 -2.95 -16.60 18.37
N SER A 85 -3.78 -16.71 17.33
CA SER A 85 -3.47 -17.55 16.17
C SER A 85 -2.37 -17.01 15.24
N PHE A 86 -1.94 -15.75 15.39
CA PHE A 86 -0.85 -15.22 14.56
C PHE A 86 0.52 -15.67 15.04
N GLU A 87 1.39 -16.09 14.13
CA GLU A 87 2.82 -16.32 14.41
C GLU A 87 3.63 -15.07 14.02
N ILE A 88 3.35 -13.95 14.69
CA ILE A 88 4.03 -12.66 14.46
C ILE A 88 4.93 -12.27 15.64
N SER A 89 5.96 -11.47 15.34
CA SER A 89 6.94 -10.95 16.30
C SER A 89 6.41 -9.86 17.24
N ILE A 90 5.23 -9.29 16.96
CA ILE A 90 4.61 -8.27 17.81
C ILE A 90 4.20 -8.88 19.16
N ASN A 91 4.39 -8.12 20.24
CA ASN A 91 3.79 -8.42 21.53
C ASN A 91 2.25 -8.42 21.42
N LYS A 92 1.66 -9.62 21.38
CA LYS A 92 0.22 -9.85 21.25
C LYS A 92 -0.61 -9.15 22.33
N MET A 93 -0.11 -9.11 23.58
CA MET A 93 -0.80 -8.43 24.68
C MET A 93 -0.80 -6.92 24.47
N ASN A 94 0.30 -6.36 23.98
CA ASN A 94 0.34 -4.95 23.58
C ASN A 94 -0.66 -4.69 22.45
N TRP A 95 -0.74 -5.54 21.42
CA TRP A 95 -1.73 -5.38 20.35
C TRP A 95 -3.18 -5.34 20.86
N ILE A 96 -3.54 -6.26 21.76
CA ILE A 96 -4.89 -6.29 22.36
C ILE A 96 -5.18 -4.97 23.11
N GLN A 97 -4.24 -4.48 23.91
CA GLN A 97 -4.38 -3.20 24.62
C GLN A 97 -4.54 -2.04 23.65
N THR A 98 -3.76 -2.03 22.58
CA THR A 98 -3.80 -1.03 21.52
C THR A 98 -5.14 -1.01 20.78
N ILE A 99 -5.73 -2.18 20.50
CA ILE A 99 -7.11 -2.28 19.99
C ILE A 99 -8.11 -1.73 21.01
N GLY A 100 -7.93 -2.00 22.30
CA GLY A 100 -8.77 -1.46 23.38
C GLY A 100 -8.76 0.06 23.46
N ARG A 101 -7.65 0.70 23.09
CA ARG A 101 -7.52 2.16 22.97
C ARG A 101 -8.12 2.72 21.67
N GLY A 102 -8.54 1.86 20.75
CA GLY A 102 -9.10 2.25 19.47
C GLY A 102 -8.06 2.72 18.45
N GLU A 103 -6.79 2.37 18.61
CA GLU A 103 -5.76 2.78 17.65
C GLU A 103 -6.05 2.19 16.27
N TRP A 104 -6.06 3.07 15.27
CA TRP A 104 -6.61 2.76 13.96
C TRP A 104 -5.83 1.64 13.26
N ASP A 105 -4.50 1.69 13.31
CA ASP A 105 -3.64 0.73 12.61
C ASP A 105 -3.81 -0.70 13.14
N ALA A 106 -3.95 -0.84 14.46
CA ALA A 106 -4.19 -2.10 15.15
C ALA A 106 -5.55 -2.71 14.82
N VAL A 107 -6.59 -1.88 14.71
CA VAL A 107 -7.94 -2.32 14.32
C VAL A 107 -7.98 -2.74 12.85
N VAL A 108 -7.36 -1.96 11.95
CA VAL A 108 -7.29 -2.32 10.53
C VAL A 108 -6.48 -3.60 10.32
N ALA A 109 -5.35 -3.76 11.04
CA ALA A 109 -4.52 -4.95 10.93
C ALA A 109 -5.30 -6.23 11.30
N LEU A 110 -6.15 -6.17 12.33
CA LEU A 110 -7.02 -7.28 12.68
C LEU A 110 -8.15 -7.48 11.67
N LEU A 111 -8.70 -6.40 11.10
CA LEU A 111 -9.71 -6.51 10.05
C LEU A 111 -9.22 -7.26 8.81
N LEU A 112 -7.96 -7.03 8.37
CA LEU A 112 -7.40 -7.70 7.19
C LEU A 112 -7.45 -9.23 7.29
N PHE A 113 -7.34 -9.77 8.49
CA PHE A 113 -7.45 -11.21 8.76
C PHE A 113 -8.85 -11.76 8.52
N TYR A 114 -9.87 -10.96 8.79
CA TYR A 114 -11.26 -11.33 8.57
C TYR A 114 -11.75 -11.05 7.16
N THR A 115 -10.88 -10.60 6.25
CA THR A 115 -11.21 -10.31 4.85
C THR A 115 -10.37 -11.14 3.88
N PRO A 116 -10.58 -12.48 3.82
CA PRO A 116 -9.75 -13.37 3.00
C PRO A 116 -9.93 -13.16 1.49
N SER A 117 -11.03 -12.54 1.06
CA SER A 117 -11.31 -12.24 -0.35
C SER A 117 -10.89 -10.84 -0.78
N LEU A 118 -10.12 -10.13 0.04
CA LEU A 118 -9.73 -8.76 -0.24
C LEU A 118 -8.91 -8.67 -1.53
N GLU A 119 -9.34 -7.83 -2.46
CA GLU A 119 -8.72 -7.57 -3.76
C GLU A 119 -8.02 -6.20 -3.80
N GLY A 120 -8.51 -5.24 -2.99
CA GLY A 120 -7.99 -3.88 -2.98
C GLY A 120 -8.14 -3.15 -1.65
N ILE A 121 -7.13 -2.34 -1.32
CA ILE A 121 -7.16 -1.43 -0.18
C ILE A 121 -6.76 -0.01 -0.61
N LYS A 122 -7.51 0.98 -0.13
CA LYS A 122 -7.20 2.39 -0.27
C LYS A 122 -7.16 3.02 1.11
N ILE A 123 -6.03 3.61 1.47
CA ILE A 123 -5.83 4.35 2.71
C ILE A 123 -5.71 5.82 2.36
N ALA A 124 -6.44 6.65 3.09
CA ALA A 124 -6.26 8.09 3.01
C ALA A 124 -5.74 8.56 4.37
N SER A 125 -4.41 8.69 4.44
CA SER A 125 -3.61 8.93 5.64
C SER A 125 -3.68 10.39 6.08
N SER A 126 -3.64 10.62 7.39
CA SER A 126 -3.49 11.94 8.00
C SER A 126 -2.02 12.34 8.20
N GLY A 127 -1.07 11.44 7.89
CA GLY A 127 0.37 11.72 7.93
C GLY A 127 1.12 11.15 9.14
N LEU A 128 0.46 10.48 10.08
CA LEU A 128 1.09 10.00 11.32
C LEU A 128 1.85 8.67 11.12
N SER A 129 2.68 8.61 10.08
CA SER A 129 3.10 7.41 9.36
C SER A 129 4.00 6.43 10.13
N HIS A 130 3.45 5.71 11.09
CA HIS A 130 4.06 4.51 11.67
C HIS A 130 3.00 3.41 11.88
N TYR A 131 2.61 2.72 10.80
CA TYR A 131 1.65 1.61 10.88
C TYR A 131 2.32 0.32 11.35
N ILE A 132 2.65 0.25 12.64
CA ILE A 132 3.38 -0.88 13.23
C ILE A 132 2.64 -2.20 12.98
N TYR A 133 1.34 -2.25 13.27
CA TYR A 133 0.57 -3.49 13.17
C TYR A 133 0.28 -3.88 11.72
N LEU A 134 -0.07 -2.92 10.87
CA LEU A 134 -0.33 -3.21 9.45
C LEU A 134 0.92 -3.71 8.73
N ASN A 135 2.06 -3.06 8.97
CA ASN A 135 3.32 -3.44 8.33
C ASN A 135 3.74 -4.85 8.71
N GLN A 136 3.62 -5.21 10.00
CA GLN A 136 3.96 -6.54 10.49
C GLN A 136 3.01 -7.63 9.96
N ILE A 137 1.70 -7.35 9.89
CA ILE A 137 0.74 -8.29 9.30
C ILE A 137 1.01 -8.48 7.81
N CYS A 138 1.24 -7.41 7.06
CA CYS A 138 1.55 -7.50 5.63
C CYS A 138 2.85 -8.27 5.39
N LEU A 139 3.89 -8.00 6.18
CA LEU A 139 5.16 -8.72 6.10
C LEU A 139 5.00 -10.20 6.45
N HIS A 140 4.26 -10.53 7.51
CA HIS A 140 3.97 -11.92 7.89
C HIS A 140 3.25 -12.67 6.77
N ILE A 141 2.23 -12.05 6.17
CA ILE A 141 1.50 -12.63 5.03
C ILE A 141 2.44 -12.84 3.84
N ALA A 142 3.25 -11.85 3.50
CA ALA A 142 4.21 -11.93 2.40
C ALA A 142 5.22 -13.07 2.59
N LEU A 143 5.72 -13.26 3.83
CA LEU A 143 6.64 -14.35 4.16
C LEU A 143 5.96 -15.72 4.12
N ASN A 144 4.75 -15.85 4.67
CA ASN A 144 4.01 -17.10 4.67
C ASN A 144 3.63 -17.57 3.26
N GLN A 145 3.26 -16.64 2.36
CA GLN A 145 2.96 -16.96 0.97
C GLN A 145 4.17 -17.56 0.23
N ARG A 146 5.40 -17.19 0.62
CA ARG A 146 6.63 -17.73 0.04
C ARG A 146 7.00 -19.11 0.55
N ILE A 147 6.67 -19.40 1.80
CA ILE A 147 7.03 -20.67 2.45
C ILE A 147 6.09 -21.82 2.03
N ARG A 148 5.01 -21.55 1.27
CA ARG A 148 4.00 -22.54 0.83
C ARG A 148 3.69 -23.52 1.96
N ASN A 149 3.19 -23.01 3.08
CA ASN A 149 2.85 -23.86 4.20
C ASN A 149 1.65 -24.76 3.78
N PRO A 150 1.78 -26.09 3.67
CA PRO A 150 0.70 -26.99 3.21
C PRO A 150 -0.41 -27.14 4.26
N ILE A 151 -0.19 -26.63 5.47
CA ILE A 151 -1.08 -26.81 6.62
C ILE A 151 -2.03 -25.62 6.70
N GLY A 152 -3.06 -25.63 5.84
CA GLY A 152 -4.42 -25.15 6.15
C GLY A 152 -4.66 -23.76 6.77
N GLN A 153 -3.68 -22.86 6.85
CA GLN A 153 -3.92 -21.53 7.41
C GLN A 153 -4.61 -20.65 6.36
N ALA A 154 -5.92 -20.48 6.55
CA ALA A 154 -6.84 -19.71 5.71
C ALA A 154 -6.60 -18.18 5.71
N HIS A 155 -5.39 -17.73 6.07
CA HIS A 155 -5.09 -16.35 6.45
C HIS A 155 -4.21 -15.63 5.42
N SER A 156 -4.54 -15.83 4.15
CA SER A 156 -3.76 -15.31 3.03
C SER A 156 -4.52 -14.22 2.31
N LEU A 157 -3.89 -13.05 2.15
CA LEU A 157 -4.35 -12.00 1.24
C LEU A 157 -3.99 -12.34 -0.22
N GLU A 158 -4.19 -13.60 -0.61
CA GLU A 158 -3.84 -14.16 -1.93
C GLU A 158 -4.52 -13.48 -3.10
N LYS A 159 -5.65 -12.82 -2.84
CA LYS A 159 -6.41 -12.07 -3.86
C LYS A 159 -6.06 -10.60 -3.88
N LEU A 160 -5.27 -10.10 -2.92
CA LEU A 160 -4.93 -8.69 -2.80
C LEU A 160 -4.00 -8.30 -3.93
N ARG A 161 -4.49 -7.42 -4.80
CA ARG A 161 -3.82 -6.99 -6.03
C ARG A 161 -3.58 -5.50 -6.06
N ASN A 162 -4.32 -4.72 -5.28
CA ASN A 162 -4.30 -3.26 -5.35
C ASN A 162 -4.06 -2.66 -3.96
N TYR A 163 -3.02 -1.87 -3.84
CA TYR A 163 -2.77 -1.01 -2.69
C TYR A 163 -2.72 0.44 -3.15
N SER A 164 -3.39 1.32 -2.42
CA SER A 164 -3.24 2.75 -2.63
C SER A 164 -3.21 3.50 -1.31
N ILE A 165 -2.31 4.45 -1.21
CA ILE A 165 -2.23 5.36 -0.06
C ILE A 165 -2.08 6.79 -0.55
N ASP A 166 -2.88 7.69 0.03
CA ASP A 166 -2.91 9.11 -0.27
C ASP A 166 -2.75 9.90 1.03
N HIS A 167 -2.09 11.06 0.98
CA HIS A 167 -1.82 11.90 2.13
C HIS A 167 -2.80 13.09 2.17
N ARG A 168 -3.45 13.29 3.32
CA ARG A 168 -4.45 14.36 3.54
C ARG A 168 -4.11 15.28 4.71
N GLY A 169 -2.89 15.19 5.23
CA GLY A 169 -2.41 15.98 6.37
C GLY A 169 -1.61 17.22 5.93
N PRO A 170 -1.24 18.08 6.88
CA PRO A 170 -0.29 19.17 6.65
C PRO A 170 1.18 18.72 6.76
N SER A 171 1.47 17.61 7.44
CA SER A 171 2.78 16.96 7.69
C SER A 171 2.56 15.81 8.71
N PRO A 172 3.42 14.77 8.81
CA PRO A 172 4.48 14.32 7.90
C PRO A 172 3.96 13.40 6.80
N ARG A 173 4.79 13.12 5.80
CA ARG A 173 4.37 12.38 4.61
C ARG A 173 4.59 10.88 4.77
N ILE A 174 4.38 10.10 3.71
CA ILE A 174 4.40 8.64 3.79
C ILE A 174 5.83 8.16 3.63
N GLY A 175 6.42 7.69 4.73
CA GLY A 175 7.77 7.11 4.72
C GLY A 175 7.86 5.83 3.90
N ILE A 176 8.99 5.67 3.19
CA ILE A 176 9.25 4.54 2.30
C ILE A 176 9.10 3.17 2.98
N ARG A 177 9.40 3.03 4.28
CA ARG A 177 9.24 1.73 4.98
C ARG A 177 7.80 1.27 5.04
N THR A 178 6.85 2.19 5.00
CA THR A 178 5.42 1.90 5.04
C THR A 178 4.94 1.13 3.81
N ILE A 179 5.60 1.29 2.66
CA ILE A 179 5.15 0.68 1.40
C ILE A 179 5.78 -0.70 1.15
N LEU A 180 6.94 -0.99 1.73
CA LEU A 180 7.71 -2.20 1.44
C LEU A 180 7.00 -3.50 1.82
N PRO A 181 6.29 -3.61 2.96
CA PRO A 181 5.47 -4.78 3.26
C PRO A 181 4.42 -5.08 2.20
N TRP A 182 3.84 -4.05 1.57
CA TRP A 182 2.84 -4.22 0.52
C TRP A 182 3.46 -4.67 -0.80
N CYS A 183 4.65 -4.16 -1.14
CA CYS A 183 5.43 -4.64 -2.29
C CYS A 183 5.82 -6.12 -2.17
N ALA A 184 5.97 -6.61 -0.93
CA ALA A 184 6.40 -7.98 -0.64
C ALA A 184 5.30 -9.04 -0.87
N VAL A 185 4.02 -8.65 -0.84
CA VAL A 185 2.87 -9.55 -1.04
C VAL A 185 2.88 -10.10 -2.47
N LEU A 186 2.85 -11.43 -2.64
CA LEU A 186 3.09 -12.07 -3.94
C LEU A 186 1.99 -11.80 -4.96
N SER A 187 0.74 -11.64 -4.52
CA SER A 187 -0.40 -11.32 -5.37
C SER A 187 -0.49 -9.84 -5.76
N MET A 188 0.36 -8.99 -5.18
CA MET A 188 0.29 -7.54 -5.38
C MET A 188 0.64 -7.19 -6.83
N HIS A 189 -0.27 -6.51 -7.51
CA HIS A 189 -0.14 -6.15 -8.91
C HIS A 189 0.03 -4.64 -9.10
N THR A 190 -0.65 -3.82 -8.31
CA THR A 190 -0.67 -2.36 -8.45
C THR A 190 -0.51 -1.66 -7.11
N ILE A 191 0.44 -0.73 -7.06
CA ILE A 191 0.71 0.14 -5.92
C ILE A 191 0.61 1.60 -6.37
N ARG A 192 -0.17 2.40 -5.64
CA ARG A 192 -0.29 3.85 -5.85
C ARG A 192 -0.01 4.59 -4.56
N ILE A 193 0.93 5.52 -4.58
CA ILE A 193 1.37 6.24 -3.41
C ILE A 193 1.43 7.72 -3.78
N ALA A 194 0.83 8.58 -2.96
CA ALA A 194 1.08 10.01 -3.03
C ALA A 194 1.98 10.43 -1.86
N MET A 195 2.80 11.47 -2.04
CA MET A 195 3.60 12.07 -0.96
C MET A 195 4.53 11.04 -0.30
N LEU A 196 5.27 10.27 -1.10
CA LEU A 196 6.31 9.37 -0.61
C LEU A 196 7.53 10.19 -0.21
N GLU A 197 8.09 9.90 0.97
CA GLU A 197 9.31 10.52 1.48
C GLU A 197 10.37 9.50 1.87
N GLN A 198 11.61 9.94 1.81
CA GLN A 198 12.73 9.23 2.38
C GLN A 198 12.72 9.34 3.92
N GLU A 199 13.29 8.32 4.57
CA GLU A 199 13.55 8.31 6.00
C GLU A 199 15.07 8.34 6.18
N ASP A 200 15.58 9.14 7.12
CA ASP A 200 17.03 9.35 7.31
C ASP A 200 17.81 8.05 7.57
N ASP A 201 17.16 7.05 8.15
CA ASP A 201 17.76 5.77 8.52
C ASP A 201 17.46 4.63 7.51
N TRP A 202 16.93 4.97 6.33
CA TRP A 202 16.39 3.99 5.40
C TRP A 202 17.37 2.84 5.10
N ASP A 203 16.97 1.64 5.51
CA ASP A 203 17.66 0.40 5.21
C ASP A 203 16.65 -0.59 4.60
N PRO A 204 16.85 -1.00 3.35
CA PRO A 204 15.95 -1.94 2.70
C PRO A 204 16.32 -3.41 3.01
N SER A 205 17.38 -3.70 3.78
CA SER A 205 17.82 -5.05 4.15
C SER A 205 16.77 -5.95 4.85
N PRO A 206 15.86 -5.46 5.71
CA PRO A 206 14.89 -6.33 6.38
C PRO A 206 13.74 -6.75 5.46
N PHE A 207 13.65 -6.17 4.25
CA PHE A 207 12.60 -6.46 3.28
C PHE A 207 13.10 -7.37 2.16
N PRO A 208 12.20 -8.12 1.50
CA PRO A 208 12.56 -8.95 0.37
C PRO A 208 13.34 -8.23 -0.72
N LYS A 209 14.28 -8.95 -1.35
CA LYS A 209 15.10 -8.44 -2.43
C LYS A 209 14.36 -8.28 -3.76
N GLN A 210 13.19 -8.92 -3.90
CA GLN A 210 12.42 -8.96 -5.15
C GLN A 210 10.93 -8.77 -4.90
N TYR A 211 10.33 -7.94 -5.75
CA TYR A 211 8.91 -7.57 -5.79
C TYR A 211 8.32 -7.85 -7.18
N HIS A 212 7.08 -8.37 -7.22
CA HIS A 212 6.38 -8.76 -8.46
C HIS A 212 5.31 -7.76 -8.90
N VAL A 213 5.31 -6.57 -8.32
CA VAL A 213 4.38 -5.49 -8.67
C VAL A 213 4.60 -5.10 -10.14
N GLN A 214 3.50 -4.96 -10.89
CA GLN A 214 3.51 -4.64 -12.32
C GLN A 214 3.24 -3.16 -12.58
N ASN A 215 2.45 -2.51 -11.72
CA ASN A 215 2.14 -1.09 -11.86
C ASN A 215 2.51 -0.33 -10.57
N LEU A 216 3.51 0.54 -10.66
CA LEU A 216 3.93 1.40 -9.55
C LEU A 216 3.68 2.86 -9.94
N ARG A 217 2.89 3.56 -9.13
CA ARG A 217 2.64 4.99 -9.29
C ARG A 217 2.98 5.72 -8.00
N ILE A 218 3.90 6.67 -8.10
CA ILE A 218 4.37 7.53 -7.02
C ILE A 218 4.14 8.98 -7.44
N THR A 219 3.38 9.76 -6.67
CA THR A 219 2.97 11.12 -7.05
C THR A 219 3.27 12.14 -5.96
N ASN A 220 3.74 13.34 -6.34
CA ASN A 220 4.03 14.44 -5.41
C ASN A 220 5.03 14.03 -4.32
N SER A 221 6.12 13.36 -4.71
CA SER A 221 7.05 12.73 -3.75
C SER A 221 8.44 13.38 -3.78
N SER A 222 9.16 13.29 -2.66
CA SER A 222 10.60 13.59 -2.55
C SER A 222 11.33 12.36 -2.07
N VAL A 223 12.02 11.70 -2.98
CA VAL A 223 12.88 10.57 -2.63
C VAL A 223 14.18 10.79 -3.36
N ASP A 224 15.30 10.77 -2.64
CA ASP A 224 16.64 10.82 -3.21
C ASP A 224 16.83 9.81 -4.36
N GLY A 225 17.62 10.20 -5.35
CA GLY A 225 17.87 9.39 -6.54
C GLY A 225 18.45 8.00 -6.22
N MET A 226 19.39 7.89 -5.28
CA MET A 226 20.01 6.62 -4.89
C MET A 226 19.04 5.71 -4.14
N ILE A 227 18.20 6.28 -3.30
CA ILE A 227 17.10 5.56 -2.64
C ILE A 227 16.13 5.01 -3.69
N MET A 228 15.72 5.85 -4.64
CA MET A 228 14.82 5.45 -5.73
C MET A 228 15.46 4.35 -6.60
N ARG A 229 16.73 4.49 -6.99
CA ARG A 229 17.49 3.49 -7.74
C ARG A 229 17.43 2.12 -7.06
N THR A 230 17.73 2.10 -5.76
CA THR A 230 17.74 0.86 -4.97
C THR A 230 16.36 0.27 -4.80
N LEU A 231 15.33 1.11 -4.61
CA LEU A 231 13.94 0.67 -4.54
C LEU A 231 13.52 0.02 -5.87
N LEU A 232 13.77 0.70 -6.99
CA LEU A 232 13.41 0.24 -8.34
C LEU A 232 14.15 -1.04 -8.74
N GLY A 233 15.42 -1.16 -8.34
CA GLY A 233 16.24 -2.36 -8.51
C GLY A 233 15.66 -3.64 -7.92
N ARG A 234 14.62 -3.54 -7.05
CA ARG A 234 13.94 -4.69 -6.45
C ARG A 234 12.71 -5.17 -7.22
N PHE A 235 12.19 -4.40 -8.17
CA PHE A 235 11.02 -4.84 -8.95
C PHE A 235 11.48 -5.69 -10.12
N VAL A 236 10.98 -6.92 -10.25
CA VAL A 236 11.42 -7.85 -11.33
C VAL A 236 10.37 -8.03 -12.43
N SER A 237 9.22 -7.35 -12.32
CA SER A 237 8.09 -7.55 -13.23
C SER A 237 7.34 -6.25 -13.53
N LEU A 238 7.99 -5.11 -13.33
CA LEU A 238 7.36 -3.80 -13.47
C LEU A 238 7.09 -3.51 -14.96
N GLN A 239 5.83 -3.27 -15.29
CA GLN A 239 5.35 -2.93 -16.62
C GLN A 239 5.06 -1.44 -16.76
N LYS A 240 4.56 -0.81 -15.69
CA LYS A 240 4.21 0.60 -15.68
C LYS A 240 4.85 1.29 -14.49
N PHE A 241 5.67 2.28 -14.77
CA PHE A 241 6.24 3.16 -13.77
C PHE A 241 5.79 4.59 -13.99
N TYR A 242 5.19 5.18 -12.98
CA TYR A 242 4.86 6.61 -12.94
C TYR A 242 5.51 7.22 -11.72
N TYR A 243 6.29 8.26 -11.91
CA TYR A 243 6.87 9.08 -10.86
C TYR A 243 6.61 10.56 -11.15
N HIS A 244 6.06 11.26 -10.16
CA HIS A 244 5.97 12.71 -10.18
C HIS A 244 6.70 13.27 -8.96
N HIS A 245 7.83 13.93 -9.24
CA HIS A 245 8.58 14.71 -8.26
C HIS A 245 7.85 16.03 -8.02
N GLY A 246 7.53 16.37 -6.77
CA GLY A 246 6.71 17.55 -6.49
C GLY A 246 6.42 17.76 -5.03
N SER A 247 7.47 17.95 -4.26
CA SER A 247 7.50 18.03 -2.80
C SER A 247 8.09 19.36 -2.36
N ALA A 248 7.65 19.92 -1.23
CA ALA A 248 8.20 21.16 -0.66
C ALA A 248 9.67 21.05 -0.19
N GLU A 249 10.24 19.85 -0.13
CA GLU A 249 11.62 19.63 0.31
C GLU A 249 12.53 19.45 -0.91
N LEU A 250 13.57 20.28 -1.01
CA LEU A 250 14.58 20.21 -2.06
C LEU A 250 15.52 19.03 -1.76
N THR A 251 15.10 17.82 -2.15
CA THR A 251 15.98 16.66 -2.20
C THR A 251 16.67 16.62 -3.57
N ASP A 252 17.98 16.45 -3.59
CA ASP A 252 18.74 16.28 -4.83
C ASP A 252 18.16 15.10 -5.63
N PHE A 253 17.47 15.43 -6.72
CA PHE A 253 16.80 14.45 -7.55
C PHE A 253 17.43 14.38 -8.93
N ILE A 254 18.02 13.23 -9.24
CA ILE A 254 18.69 12.98 -10.52
C ILE A 254 17.92 11.89 -11.27
N PHE A 255 17.38 12.24 -12.44
CA PHE A 255 16.58 11.32 -13.27
C PHE A 255 17.39 10.11 -13.76
N GLN A 256 18.70 10.25 -13.94
CA GLN A 256 19.61 9.16 -14.29
C GLN A 256 19.53 7.98 -13.30
N ALA A 257 19.41 8.25 -11.99
CA ALA A 257 19.32 7.21 -10.98
C ALA A 257 18.06 6.34 -11.12
N ILE A 258 16.96 6.91 -11.65
CA ILE A 258 15.79 6.12 -12.04
C ILE A 258 16.15 5.17 -13.19
N GLY A 259 16.81 5.66 -14.23
CA GLY A 259 17.20 4.83 -15.37
C GLY A 259 18.08 3.67 -14.96
N GLU A 260 19.09 3.93 -14.13
CA GLU A 260 19.94 2.89 -13.54
C GLU A 260 19.13 1.87 -12.72
N GLY A 261 18.13 2.34 -11.97
CA GLY A 261 17.23 1.50 -11.18
C GLY A 261 16.22 0.70 -12.02
N LEU A 262 16.01 1.09 -13.28
CA LEU A 262 15.11 0.41 -14.22
C LEU A 262 15.86 -0.41 -15.28
N ALA A 263 17.18 -0.32 -15.35
CA ALA A 263 17.97 -0.94 -16.41
C ALA A 263 17.64 -2.44 -16.56
N HIS A 264 17.50 -3.20 -15.47
CA HIS A 264 17.18 -4.63 -15.54
C HIS A 264 15.75 -4.96 -16.06
N LEU A 265 14.92 -3.97 -16.38
CA LEU A 265 13.52 -4.13 -16.82
C LEU A 265 13.31 -3.99 -18.33
N HIS A 266 14.39 -4.02 -19.13
CA HIS A 266 14.36 -3.92 -20.60
C HIS A 266 13.24 -4.73 -21.28
N ASP A 267 13.00 -5.96 -20.82
CA ASP A 267 12.03 -6.89 -21.42
C ASP A 267 10.63 -6.85 -20.79
N SER A 268 10.37 -5.92 -19.87
CA SER A 268 9.12 -5.88 -19.11
C SER A 268 8.46 -4.52 -19.04
N LEU A 269 9.23 -3.43 -19.03
CA LEU A 269 8.69 -2.08 -18.92
C LEU A 269 7.99 -1.67 -20.22
N GLU A 270 6.72 -1.30 -20.12
CA GLU A 270 5.87 -0.88 -21.23
C GLU A 270 5.55 0.62 -21.20
N GLU A 271 5.50 1.22 -20.02
CA GLU A 271 5.12 2.61 -19.80
C GLU A 271 6.01 3.26 -18.73
N LEU A 272 6.65 4.36 -19.10
CA LEU A 272 7.49 5.18 -18.23
C LEU A 272 6.96 6.61 -18.22
N VAL A 273 6.55 7.11 -17.05
CA VAL A 273 6.12 8.49 -16.89
C VAL A 273 6.91 9.17 -15.78
N LEU A 274 7.69 10.19 -16.12
CA LEU A 274 8.57 10.94 -15.23
C LEU A 274 8.23 12.44 -15.32
N LEU A 275 7.59 12.96 -14.28
CA LEU A 275 7.20 14.37 -14.19
C LEU A 275 7.95 15.04 -13.03
N GLY A 276 8.23 16.33 -13.15
CA GLY A 276 8.94 17.07 -12.12
C GLY A 276 8.79 18.58 -12.28
N THR A 277 8.60 19.29 -11.17
CA THR A 277 8.59 20.75 -11.17
C THR A 277 9.94 21.32 -11.59
N LEU A 278 9.99 21.94 -12.78
CA LEU A 278 11.17 22.58 -13.38
C LEU A 278 11.91 23.57 -12.46
N ARG A 279 11.32 24.04 -11.36
CA ARG A 279 11.97 24.94 -10.40
C ARG A 279 12.89 24.22 -9.40
N ASP A 280 12.63 22.94 -9.11
CA ASP A 280 13.32 22.19 -8.06
C ASP A 280 14.54 21.42 -8.59
N VAL A 281 14.66 21.30 -9.92
CA VAL A 281 15.76 20.63 -10.63
C VAL A 281 16.95 21.59 -10.94
N LEU A 282 16.83 22.88 -10.62
CA LEU A 282 17.71 23.94 -11.15
C LEU A 282 18.91 24.33 -10.26
N SER A 283 19.15 23.67 -9.13
CA SER A 283 20.29 23.96 -8.26
C SER A 283 21.51 23.08 -8.55
N GLY A 284 22.00 23.06 -9.78
CA GLY A 284 23.33 22.48 -10.12
C GLY A 284 23.44 21.93 -11.55
N ASP A 285 24.66 21.95 -12.11
CA ASP A 285 24.98 21.40 -13.44
C ASP A 285 24.71 19.87 -13.55
N LEU A 286 24.54 19.18 -12.42
CA LEU A 286 24.23 17.74 -12.33
C LEU A 286 22.75 17.40 -12.61
N GLY A 287 21.85 18.38 -12.62
CA GLY A 287 20.39 18.16 -12.78
C GLY A 287 19.92 17.92 -14.21
N ARG A 288 20.83 17.94 -15.20
CA ARG A 288 20.50 17.81 -16.63
C ARG A 288 20.90 16.50 -17.27
N GLU A 289 21.48 15.58 -16.51
CA GLU A 289 21.82 14.28 -17.09
C GLU A 289 20.53 13.53 -17.48
N PRO A 290 20.47 13.00 -18.71
CA PRO A 290 19.30 12.29 -19.18
C PRO A 290 19.07 11.04 -18.33
N VAL A 291 17.83 10.51 -18.37
CA VAL A 291 17.46 9.25 -17.71
C VAL A 291 18.39 8.07 -18.12
N GLY A 292 19.07 8.19 -19.26
CA GLY A 292 19.85 7.14 -19.91
C GLY A 292 19.23 6.73 -21.24
N SER A 293 19.86 5.81 -21.96
CA SER A 293 19.31 5.31 -23.22
C SER A 293 18.10 4.42 -22.96
N LEU A 294 16.98 4.73 -23.61
CA LEU A 294 15.77 3.89 -23.58
C LEU A 294 15.72 2.88 -24.74
N ALA A 295 16.75 2.84 -25.59
CA ALA A 295 16.78 2.01 -26.79
C ALA A 295 16.73 0.50 -26.49
N GLU A 296 17.21 0.08 -25.33
CA GLU A 296 17.25 -1.32 -24.90
C GLU A 296 15.89 -1.83 -24.39
N PHE A 297 14.92 -0.96 -24.12
CA PHE A 297 13.61 -1.34 -23.60
C PHE A 297 12.66 -1.82 -24.72
N THR A 298 12.74 -3.11 -25.05
CA THR A 298 12.08 -3.71 -26.21
C THR A 298 10.54 -3.64 -26.18
N LYS A 299 9.93 -3.47 -25.00
CA LYS A 299 8.47 -3.38 -24.83
C LYS A 299 7.95 -1.96 -24.56
N LEU A 300 8.84 -0.98 -24.44
CA LEU A 300 8.46 0.38 -24.08
C LEU A 300 7.68 1.02 -25.23
N ARG A 301 6.43 1.40 -24.95
CA ARG A 301 5.48 1.95 -25.93
C ARG A 301 4.96 3.33 -25.57
N CYS A 302 5.13 3.75 -24.32
CA CYS A 302 4.65 5.03 -23.83
C CYS A 302 5.71 5.67 -22.94
N ILE A 303 6.09 6.91 -23.27
CA ILE A 303 6.99 7.74 -22.49
C ILE A 303 6.30 9.08 -22.28
N GLY A 304 6.05 9.43 -21.02
CA GLY A 304 5.65 10.78 -20.62
C GLY A 304 6.76 11.38 -19.81
N THR A 305 7.42 12.43 -20.29
CA THR A 305 8.56 13.00 -19.58
C THR A 305 8.54 14.51 -19.65
N GLU A 306 8.89 15.16 -18.54
CA GLU A 306 9.33 16.57 -18.53
C GLU A 306 10.87 16.68 -18.52
N ALA A 307 11.57 15.56 -18.26
CA ALA A 307 13.02 15.45 -18.32
C ALA A 307 13.52 15.12 -19.75
N GLU A 308 14.78 15.46 -20.05
CA GLU A 308 15.45 15.10 -21.30
C GLU A 308 15.67 13.56 -21.39
N VAL A 309 15.43 12.99 -22.57
CA VAL A 309 15.51 11.54 -22.82
C VAL A 309 16.28 11.27 -24.11
N LEU A 310 17.19 10.30 -24.08
CA LEU A 310 17.96 9.86 -25.24
C LEU A 310 17.29 8.66 -25.93
N PHE A 311 16.96 8.82 -27.22
CA PHE A 311 16.30 7.81 -28.05
C PHE A 311 17.26 7.01 -28.96
N GLY A 312 18.55 6.97 -28.65
CA GLY A 312 19.56 6.27 -29.46
C GLY A 312 20.72 5.70 -28.65
N PRO A 313 21.58 4.85 -29.27
CA PRO A 313 22.85 4.46 -28.66
C PRO A 313 23.70 5.71 -28.45
N ASP A 314 24.40 5.78 -27.31
CA ASP A 314 25.19 6.93 -26.87
C ASP A 314 26.13 7.45 -27.98
N ASN A 315 25.66 8.45 -28.73
CA ASN A 315 26.42 9.17 -29.72
C ASN A 315 26.37 10.66 -29.37
N TYR A 316 26.90 10.99 -28.19
CA TYR A 316 27.33 12.35 -27.89
C TYR A 316 28.84 12.34 -27.64
N VAL A 317 29.55 12.75 -28.69
CA VAL A 317 30.86 13.38 -28.57
C VAL A 317 30.58 14.79 -28.04
N TRP A 318 31.09 15.12 -26.85
CA TRP A 318 31.17 16.48 -26.35
C TRP A 318 32.17 17.29 -27.18
#